data_AF-A0A7R9VPY1-F1
#
_entry.id   AF-A0A7R9VPY1-F1
#
_cell.length_a   1.000
_cell.length_b   1.000
_cell.length_c   1.000
_cell.angle_alpha   90.00
_cell.angle_beta   90.00
_cell.angle_gamma   90.00
#
_symmetry.space_group_name_H-M   'P 1'
#
loop_
_entity.id
_entity.type
_entity.pdbx_description
1 polymer ?
#
loop_
_entity_poly.entity_id
_entity_poly.type
_entity_poly.pdbx_seq_one_letter_code
_entity_poly.pdbx_strand_id
1 'polypeptide(L)'
;RNNVFMINAFSSQIFPICSDHESASKNILQPGALADVYIPSGWMPPEALVEFLKNCQDSNDRPLCVGFGSMPFQKTNELIDALDKLNRRTIVVGNGISIDKGNDTELFFQTHSVPYAWLLPQCSMMLSHGGAGVFHTTLR
;
A
#
# COMPACT_ATOMS: atom_id res chain seq x y z
N ARG A 1 38.34 5.76 6.53
CA ARG A 1 37.02 5.85 5.86
C ARG A 1 36.04 6.35 6.91
N ASN A 2 35.30 7.42 6.63
CA ASN A 2 34.31 7.96 7.57
C ASN A 2 33.24 6.90 7.88
N ASN A 3 32.75 6.88 9.12
CA ASN A 3 31.61 6.04 9.51
C ASN A 3 30.35 6.55 8.78
N VAL A 4 30.04 5.96 7.64
CA VAL A 4 28.80 6.23 6.90
C VAL A 4 27.76 5.24 7.38
N PHE A 5 26.66 5.75 7.93
CA PHE A 5 25.49 4.94 8.27
C PHE A 5 24.62 4.76 7.03
N MET A 6 24.14 3.54 6.82
CA MET A 6 23.21 3.20 5.75
C MET A 6 21.91 2.68 6.37
N ILE A 7 20.79 3.22 5.88
CA ILE A 7 19.44 2.82 6.28
C ILE A 7 18.78 2.19 5.05
N ASN A 8 18.49 0.90 5.11
CA ASN A 8 17.86 0.16 4.01
C ASN A 8 16.50 -0.41 4.43
N ALA A 9 15.51 -0.32 3.54
CA ALA A 9 14.29 -1.11 3.66
C ALA A 9 14.63 -2.59 3.40
N PHE A 10 14.34 -3.48 4.35
CA PHE A 10 14.71 -4.90 4.29
C PHE A 10 13.53 -5.81 4.62
N SER A 11 13.18 -6.75 3.72
CA SER A 11 12.22 -7.84 3.98
C SER A 11 12.93 -9.19 3.95
N SER A 12 12.81 -9.95 5.05
CA SER A 12 13.31 -11.32 5.14
C SER A 12 12.54 -12.33 4.27
N GLN A 13 11.40 -11.94 3.71
CA GLN A 13 10.65 -12.79 2.78
C GLN A 13 11.19 -12.73 1.34
N ILE A 14 11.93 -11.66 1.00
CA ILE A 14 12.39 -11.39 -0.36
C ILE A 14 13.90 -11.60 -0.47
N PHE A 15 14.64 -11.15 0.55
CA PHE A 15 16.08 -11.27 0.61
C PHE A 15 16.47 -12.08 1.85
N PRO A 16 17.13 -13.24 1.67
CA PRO A 16 17.72 -13.93 2.81
C PRO A 16 18.77 -13.03 3.46
N ILE A 17 18.92 -13.16 4.77
CA ILE A 17 19.97 -12.45 5.51
C ILE A 17 21.32 -12.90 4.95
N CYS A 18 22.13 -11.96 4.44
CA CYS A 18 23.48 -12.27 3.97
C CYS A 18 24.33 -12.83 5.12
N SER A 19 25.20 -13.78 4.80
CA SER A 19 26.03 -14.48 5.80
C SER A 19 27.00 -13.58 6.56
N ASP A 20 27.31 -12.39 6.05
CA ASP A 20 28.20 -11.39 6.66
C ASP A 20 27.44 -10.26 7.38
N HIS A 21 26.11 -10.39 7.52
CA HIS A 21 25.25 -9.37 8.11
C HIS A 21 25.69 -8.95 9.52
N GLU A 22 26.04 -9.90 10.39
CA GLU A 22 26.51 -9.60 11.76
C GLU A 22 27.79 -8.75 11.75
N SER A 23 28.73 -9.03 10.85
CA SER A 23 29.98 -8.28 10.70
C SER A 23 29.79 -6.90 10.05
N ALA A 24 28.77 -6.72 9.21
CA ALA A 24 28.43 -5.45 8.56
C ALA A 24 27.45 -4.57 9.40
N SER A 25 26.81 -5.15 10.42
CA SER A 25 25.68 -4.58 11.17
C SER A 25 25.97 -3.29 11.94
N LYS A 26 27.24 -3.02 12.33
CA LYS A 26 27.55 -1.86 13.19
C LYS A 26 27.12 -0.50 12.63
N ASN A 27 27.07 -0.38 11.30
CA ASN A 27 26.66 0.85 10.61
C ASN A 27 25.48 0.65 9.64
N ILE A 28 24.85 -0.53 9.64
CA ILE A 28 23.70 -0.85 8.78
C ILE A 28 22.47 -0.98 9.67
N LEU A 29 21.56 -0.01 9.55
CA LEU A 29 20.27 -0.05 10.23
C LEU A 29 19.22 -0.57 9.27
N GLN A 30 18.43 -1.54 9.72
CA GLN A 30 17.32 -2.12 8.97
C GLN A 30 15.99 -1.67 9.57
N PRO A 31 15.48 -0.49 9.23
CA PRO A 31 14.06 -0.26 9.39
C PRO A 31 13.35 -1.17 8.37
N GLY A 32 12.40 -2.00 8.82
CA GLY A 32 11.39 -2.55 7.92
C GLY A 32 10.68 -1.41 7.17
N ALA A 33 9.82 -1.70 6.20
CA ALA A 33 9.05 -0.62 5.61
C ALA A 33 8.10 -0.07 6.65
N LEU A 34 8.39 1.12 7.19
CA LEU A 34 7.59 1.80 8.23
C LEU A 34 6.07 1.69 8.00
N ALA A 35 5.62 1.70 6.74
CA ALA A 35 4.22 1.51 6.36
C ALA A 35 3.59 0.14 6.76
N ASP A 36 4.38 -0.86 7.15
CA ASP A 36 3.90 -2.17 7.60
C ASP A 36 3.39 -2.18 9.06
N VAL A 37 3.98 -1.39 9.94
CA VAL A 37 3.56 -1.34 11.35
C VAL A 37 3.08 0.04 11.78
N TYR A 38 3.32 1.07 10.97
CA TYR A 38 2.97 2.43 11.33
C TYR A 38 1.47 2.70 11.23
N ILE A 39 0.88 3.01 12.38
CA ILE A 39 -0.43 3.66 12.51
C ILE A 39 -0.19 4.90 13.39
N PRO A 40 -0.49 6.13 12.91
CA PRO A 40 -0.30 7.33 13.72
C PRO A 40 -1.10 7.28 15.03
N SER A 41 -0.55 7.80 16.12
CA SER A 41 -1.26 7.88 17.40
C SER A 41 -2.53 8.73 17.25
N GLY A 42 -3.67 8.20 17.71
CA GLY A 42 -4.97 8.86 17.59
C GLY A 42 -5.58 8.83 16.19
N TRP A 43 -4.97 8.11 15.23
CA TRP A 43 -5.58 7.92 13.92
C TRP A 43 -6.85 7.08 14.00
N MET A 44 -7.90 7.53 13.33
CA MET A 44 -9.16 6.81 13.16
C MET A 44 -9.49 6.68 11.67
N PRO A 45 -10.03 5.54 11.22
CA PRO A 45 -10.43 5.38 9.83
C PRO A 45 -11.61 6.32 9.52
N PRO A 46 -11.65 6.93 8.32
CA PRO A 46 -12.80 7.69 7.88
C PRO A 46 -14.07 6.82 7.86
N GLU A 47 -15.19 7.35 8.34
CA GLU A 47 -16.45 6.59 8.44
C GLU A 47 -16.89 6.06 7.07
N ALA A 48 -16.79 6.87 6.02
CA ALA A 48 -17.10 6.46 4.66
C ALA A 48 -16.24 5.29 4.15
N LEU A 49 -14.97 5.20 4.58
CA LEU A 49 -14.09 4.08 4.24
C LEU A 49 -14.52 2.81 4.98
N VAL A 50 -14.90 2.94 6.25
CA VAL A 50 -15.42 1.83 7.04
C VAL A 50 -16.74 1.32 6.46
N GLU A 51 -17.64 2.22 6.06
CA GLU A 51 -18.90 1.88 5.42
C GLU A 51 -18.67 1.19 4.07
N PHE A 52 -17.75 1.71 3.25
CA PHE A 52 -17.32 1.03 2.04
C PHE A 52 -16.84 -0.39 2.36
N LEU A 53 -16.00 -0.59 3.37
CA LEU A 53 -15.50 -1.92 3.72
C LEU A 53 -16.57 -2.89 4.27
N LYS A 54 -17.61 -2.38 4.95
CA LYS A 54 -18.71 -3.21 5.49
C LYS A 54 -19.51 -3.95 4.43
N ASN A 55 -19.56 -3.43 3.21
CA ASN A 55 -20.31 -4.06 2.12
C ASN A 55 -19.62 -5.32 1.55
N CYS A 56 -18.47 -5.74 2.10
CA CYS A 56 -17.80 -7.00 1.73
C CYS A 56 -18.33 -8.15 2.62
N GLN A 57 -19.09 -9.08 2.05
CA GLN A 57 -19.64 -10.22 2.80
C GLN A 57 -18.63 -11.37 2.94
N ASP A 58 -17.81 -11.61 1.91
CA ASP A 58 -16.81 -12.68 1.89
C ASP A 58 -15.37 -12.19 1.65
N SER A 59 -14.40 -13.07 1.95
CA SER A 59 -12.98 -12.83 1.63
C SER A 59 -12.74 -12.56 0.14
N ASN A 60 -13.57 -13.16 -0.72
CA ASN A 60 -13.56 -12.94 -2.16
C ASN A 60 -14.07 -11.55 -2.55
N ASP A 61 -14.86 -10.88 -1.71
CA ASP A 61 -15.40 -9.54 -1.97
C ASP A 61 -14.50 -8.42 -1.46
N ARG A 62 -13.39 -8.77 -0.79
CA ARG A 62 -12.43 -7.77 -0.30
C ARG A 62 -11.89 -6.92 -1.44
N PRO A 63 -11.84 -5.59 -1.27
CA PRO A 63 -11.48 -4.69 -2.34
C PRO A 63 -10.00 -4.85 -2.72
N LEU A 64 -9.71 -4.45 -3.95
CA LEU A 64 -8.34 -4.20 -4.41
C LEU A 64 -7.86 -2.88 -3.81
N CYS A 65 -6.61 -2.82 -3.38
CA CYS A 65 -5.94 -1.56 -3.04
C CYS A 65 -5.08 -1.14 -4.23
N VAL A 66 -5.10 0.14 -4.59
CA VAL A 66 -4.27 0.71 -5.66
C VAL A 66 -3.60 1.95 -5.12
N GLY A 67 -2.28 2.01 -5.15
CA GLY A 67 -1.54 3.18 -4.66
C GLY A 67 -0.21 3.37 -5.36
N PHE A 68 -0.09 4.50 -6.06
CA PHE A 68 1.14 4.93 -6.74
C PHE A 68 1.95 5.93 -5.91
N GLY A 69 1.51 6.21 -4.67
CA GLY A 69 2.12 7.22 -3.82
C GLY A 69 2.05 8.60 -4.47
N SER A 70 3.15 9.35 -4.41
CA SER A 70 3.29 10.65 -5.07
C SER A 70 3.70 10.56 -6.54
N MET A 71 3.95 9.36 -7.08
CA MET A 71 4.36 9.20 -8.47
C MET A 71 3.15 9.35 -9.40
N PRO A 72 3.22 10.23 -10.42
CA PRO A 72 2.13 10.39 -11.37
C PRO A 72 1.99 9.12 -12.24
N PHE A 73 0.76 8.64 -12.40
CA PHE A 73 0.46 7.51 -13.28
C PHE A 73 -0.31 7.98 -14.52
N GLN A 74 0.35 7.91 -15.68
CA GLN A 74 -0.17 8.49 -16.93
C GLN A 74 -1.34 7.70 -17.54
N LYS A 75 -1.47 6.40 -17.24
CA LYS A 75 -2.50 5.50 -17.81
C LYS A 75 -3.68 5.26 -16.87
N THR A 76 -4.07 6.32 -16.16
CA THR A 76 -5.11 6.25 -15.12
C THR A 76 -6.45 5.78 -15.69
N ASN A 77 -6.83 6.26 -16.88
CA ASN A 77 -8.09 5.87 -17.51
C ASN A 77 -8.10 4.38 -17.90
N GLU A 78 -7.03 3.86 -18.50
CA GLU A 78 -6.96 2.45 -18.86
C GLU A 78 -6.98 1.53 -17.64
N LEU A 79 -6.34 1.95 -16.54
CA LEU A 79 -6.39 1.23 -15.27
C LEU A 79 -7.81 1.23 -14.71
N ILE A 80 -8.48 2.38 -14.68
CA ILE A 80 -9.85 2.49 -14.20
C ILE A 80 -10.79 1.64 -15.06
N ASP A 81 -10.67 1.67 -16.38
CA ASP A 81 -11.47 0.85 -17.30
C ASP A 81 -11.23 -0.65 -17.09
N ALA A 82 -9.99 -1.06 -16.80
CA ALA A 82 -9.68 -2.44 -16.47
C ALA A 82 -10.32 -2.86 -15.14
N LEU A 83 -10.25 -2.01 -14.10
CA LEU A 83 -10.85 -2.26 -12.79
C LEU A 83 -12.39 -2.33 -12.86
N ASP A 84 -12.98 -1.48 -13.70
CA ASP A 84 -14.42 -1.47 -13.99
C ASP A 84 -14.89 -2.78 -14.62
N LYS A 85 -14.16 -3.23 -15.65
CA LYS A 85 -14.43 -4.50 -16.34
C LYS A 85 -14.25 -5.72 -15.44
N LEU A 86 -13.33 -5.62 -14.47
CA LEU A 86 -13.17 -6.66 -13.44
C LEU A 86 -14.37 -6.70 -12.48
N ASN A 87 -15.17 -5.63 -12.41
CA ASN A 87 -16.29 -5.46 -11.49
C ASN A 87 -15.88 -5.74 -10.04
N ARG A 88 -14.70 -5.21 -9.66
CA ARG A 88 -14.09 -5.40 -8.36
C ARG A 88 -14.07 -4.08 -7.62
N ARG A 89 -14.53 -4.11 -6.37
CA ARG A 89 -14.42 -2.98 -5.45
C ARG A 89 -12.95 -2.61 -5.28
N THR A 90 -12.65 -1.33 -5.37
CA THR A 90 -11.28 -0.82 -5.40
C THR A 90 -11.13 0.42 -4.53
N ILE A 91 -10.10 0.41 -3.69
CA ILE A 91 -9.66 1.54 -2.88
C ILE A 91 -8.43 2.14 -3.53
N VAL A 92 -8.51 3.40 -3.93
CA VAL A 92 -7.39 4.17 -4.49
C VAL A 92 -6.80 5.08 -3.42
N VAL A 93 -5.51 4.91 -3.14
CA VAL A 93 -4.78 5.64 -2.10
C VAL A 93 -3.77 6.59 -2.73
N GLY A 94 -3.85 7.87 -2.33
CA GLY A 94 -2.93 8.92 -2.74
C GLY A 94 -3.46 9.79 -3.88
N ASN A 95 -2.54 10.57 -4.47
CA ASN A 95 -2.86 11.59 -5.48
C ASN A 95 -2.28 11.28 -6.86
N GLY A 96 -1.51 10.19 -7.00
CA GLY A 96 -0.92 9.78 -8.29
C GLY A 96 -1.94 9.26 -9.32
N ILE A 97 -3.15 8.96 -8.86
CA ILE A 97 -4.32 8.52 -9.63
C ILE A 97 -5.51 9.37 -9.17
N SER A 98 -6.28 9.90 -10.11
CA SER A 98 -7.56 10.55 -9.83
C SER A 98 -8.66 9.79 -10.55
N ILE A 99 -9.70 9.40 -9.82
CA ILE A 99 -10.88 8.79 -10.41
C ILE A 99 -11.91 9.89 -10.66
N ASP A 100 -12.19 10.18 -11.93
CA ASP A 100 -13.25 11.10 -12.34
C ASP A 100 -14.47 10.32 -12.83
N LYS A 101 -15.03 9.47 -11.96
CA LYS A 101 -16.17 8.59 -12.27
C LYS A 101 -17.41 8.94 -11.46
N GLY A 102 -17.94 10.16 -11.61
CA GLY A 102 -19.31 10.52 -11.20
C GLY A 102 -19.86 9.81 -9.95
N ASN A 103 -21.03 9.17 -10.09
CA ASN A 103 -21.78 8.50 -9.00
C ASN A 103 -21.36 7.04 -8.71
N ASP A 104 -20.23 6.53 -9.24
CA ASP A 104 -19.85 5.11 -9.07
C ASP A 104 -19.10 4.84 -7.76
N THR A 105 -19.73 5.26 -6.66
CA THR A 105 -19.21 5.15 -5.29
C THR A 105 -19.33 3.74 -4.72
N GLU A 106 -20.03 2.83 -5.41
CA GLU A 106 -20.18 1.44 -4.99
C GLU A 106 -18.91 0.62 -5.29
N LEU A 107 -18.29 0.86 -6.45
CA LEU A 107 -17.09 0.16 -6.88
C LEU A 107 -15.80 0.86 -6.49
N PHE A 108 -15.77 2.20 -6.44
CA PHE A 108 -14.54 2.94 -6.22
C PHE A 108 -14.59 3.82 -4.98
N PHE A 109 -13.55 3.73 -4.16
CA PHE A 109 -13.32 4.62 -3.03
C PHE A 109 -11.94 5.26 -3.14
N GLN A 110 -11.88 6.59 -3.19
CA GLN A 110 -10.60 7.32 -3.25
C GLN A 110 -10.31 8.01 -1.90
N THR A 111 -9.07 7.88 -1.44
CA THR A 111 -8.59 8.53 -0.22
C THR A 111 -7.16 9.05 -0.38
N HIS A 112 -6.86 10.20 0.21
CA HIS A 112 -5.53 10.80 0.10
C HIS A 112 -4.47 10.06 0.93
N SER A 113 -4.82 9.58 2.11
CA SER A 113 -3.88 8.93 3.02
C SER A 113 -4.59 7.99 3.98
N VAL A 114 -4.12 6.75 4.02
CA VAL A 114 -4.54 5.72 4.98
C VAL A 114 -3.31 4.89 5.35
N PRO A 115 -3.09 4.57 6.63
CA PRO A 115 -2.03 3.66 7.03
C PRO A 115 -2.19 2.30 6.35
N TYR A 116 -1.22 1.89 5.53
CA TYR A 116 -1.25 0.57 4.88
C TYR A 116 -1.24 -0.58 5.89
N ALA A 117 -0.67 -0.35 7.09
CA ALA A 117 -0.76 -1.27 8.21
C ALA A 117 -2.18 -1.65 8.60
N TRP A 118 -3.11 -0.71 8.50
CA TRP A 118 -4.52 -0.91 8.78
C TRP A 118 -5.29 -1.38 7.53
N LEU A 119 -4.98 -0.80 6.36
CA LEU A 119 -5.75 -1.02 5.14
C LEU A 119 -5.51 -2.41 4.51
N LEU A 120 -4.24 -2.81 4.33
CA LEU A 120 -3.92 -4.01 3.55
C LEU A 120 -4.52 -5.32 4.11
N PRO A 121 -4.62 -5.54 5.43
CA PRO A 121 -5.31 -6.72 5.98
C PRO A 121 -6.78 -6.86 5.53
N GLN A 122 -7.40 -5.75 5.11
CA GLN A 122 -8.80 -5.69 4.69
C GLN A 122 -8.94 -5.80 3.16
N CYS A 123 -7.83 -5.82 2.43
CA CYS A 123 -7.79 -5.93 0.97
C CYS A 123 -7.41 -7.34 0.51
N SER A 124 -7.75 -7.68 -0.73
CA SER A 124 -7.36 -8.96 -1.35
C SER A 124 -6.01 -8.88 -2.08
N MET A 125 -5.66 -7.70 -2.59
CA MET A 125 -4.43 -7.46 -3.35
C MET A 125 -4.10 -5.96 -3.35
N MET A 126 -2.82 -5.62 -3.54
CA MET A 126 -2.35 -4.25 -3.74
C MET A 126 -1.65 -4.10 -5.10
N LEU A 127 -2.11 -3.16 -5.91
CA LEU A 127 -1.39 -2.68 -7.08
C LEU A 127 -0.59 -1.45 -6.69
N SER A 128 0.73 -1.48 -6.91
CA SER A 128 1.61 -0.36 -6.60
C SER A 128 2.63 -0.13 -7.71
N HIS A 129 3.22 1.06 -7.71
CA HIS A 129 4.32 1.41 -8.61
C HIS A 129 5.66 0.72 -8.25
N GLY A 130 5.69 -0.13 -7.24
CA GLY A 130 6.91 -0.83 -6.81
C GLY A 130 7.87 0.00 -5.94
N GLY A 131 7.41 1.11 -5.35
CA GLY A 131 8.20 1.85 -4.36
C GLY A 131 8.58 0.94 -3.18
N ALA A 132 9.85 0.99 -2.75
CA ALA A 132 10.43 0.04 -1.79
C ALA A 132 9.60 -0.13 -0.50
N GLY A 133 9.01 0.95 0.02
CA GLY A 133 8.15 0.90 1.21
C GLY A 133 6.82 0.15 0.97
N VAL A 134 6.11 0.44 -0.11
CA VAL A 134 4.82 -0.21 -0.42
C VAL A 134 5.03 -1.67 -0.79
N PHE A 135 6.05 -1.96 -1.61
CA PHE A 135 6.40 -3.32 -2.00
C PHE A 135 6.70 -4.21 -0.80
N HIS A 136 7.51 -3.72 0.14
CA HIS A 136 7.77 -4.42 1.40
C HIS A 136 6.50 -4.60 2.24
N THR A 137 5.65 -3.58 2.37
CA THR A 137 4.40 -3.69 3.13
C THR A 137 3.43 -4.71 2.55
N THR A 138 3.49 -4.99 1.24
CA THR A 138 2.65 -6.00 0.58
C THR A 138 3.14 -7.44 0.74
N LEU A 139 4.38 -7.65 1.16
CA LEU A 139 5.03 -8.98 1.25
C LEU A 139 5.09 -9.47 2.69
N ARG A 140 3.99 -9.30 3.41
CA ARG A 140 3.81 -9.88 4.74
C ARG A 140 3.44 -11.35 4.65
#